data_AF-A0A2K0SZ84-F1
#
_entry.id   AF-A0A2K0SZ84-F1
#
_cell.length_a   1.000
_cell.length_b   1.000
_cell.length_c   1.000
_cell.angle_alpha   90.00
_cell.angle_beta   90.00
_cell.angle_gamma   90.00
#
_symmetry.space_group_name_H-M   'P 1'
#
loop_
_entity.id
_entity.type
_entity.pdbx_description
1 polymer ?
#
loop_
_entity_poly.entity_id
_entity_poly.type
_entity_poly.pdbx_seq_one_letter_code
_entity_poly.pdbx_strand_id
1 'polypeptide(L)'
;MSEYIASGSTSGYTAPRNLKRCKSMRSEEEINAQGPLEVTGSIESGRGVNLQGDVSVRGNIDAYGNITAKGTISCQGQIKAYGNILLDGYLACRDKIIGYGKLRVEGTLEGDELEIWGNLIIIGFL
;
A
#
# COMPACT_ATOMS: atom_id res chain seq x y z
N MET A 1 6.35 -13.80 55.02
CA MET A 1 7.44 -13.84 54.03
C MET A 1 6.94 -14.59 52.81
N SER A 2 6.75 -14.02 51.62
CA SER A 2 7.07 -12.68 51.14
C SER A 2 6.15 -12.38 49.95
N GLU A 3 5.56 -11.20 49.94
CA GLU A 3 4.81 -10.64 48.81
C GLU A 3 5.79 -10.23 47.72
N TYR A 4 5.42 -10.43 46.45
CA TYR A 4 6.04 -9.71 45.33
C TYR A 4 4.94 -8.94 44.60
N ILE A 5 4.87 -7.64 44.89
CA ILE A 5 4.06 -6.68 44.16
C ILE A 5 4.89 -6.24 42.95
N ALA A 6 4.45 -6.58 41.75
CA ALA A 6 4.92 -5.94 40.53
C ALA A 6 3.89 -4.88 40.12
N SER A 7 4.08 -3.65 40.61
CA SER A 7 3.41 -2.46 40.10
C SER A 7 4.15 -1.94 38.86
N GLY A 8 3.48 -1.91 37.72
CA GLY A 8 4.02 -1.37 36.48
C GLY A 8 2.96 -1.19 35.39
N SER A 9 2.25 -0.07 35.50
CA SER A 9 1.65 0.75 34.43
C SER A 9 0.61 0.13 33.47
N THR A 10 -0.58 0.71 33.56
CA THR A 10 -1.76 0.47 32.74
C THR A 10 -1.63 0.99 31.30
N SER A 11 -2.41 0.34 30.42
CA SER A 11 -2.99 0.87 29.17
C SER A 11 -2.06 0.98 27.94
N GLY A 12 -2.29 0.30 26.82
CA GLY A 12 -3.50 -0.35 26.35
C GLY A 12 -3.20 -1.63 25.57
N TYR A 13 -3.86 -2.71 25.98
CA TYR A 13 -4.14 -3.82 25.09
C TYR A 13 -5.16 -3.34 24.06
N THR A 14 -4.69 -2.64 23.01
CA THR A 14 -5.49 -2.57 21.79
C THR A 14 -5.49 -3.99 21.23
N ALA A 15 -6.66 -4.61 21.19
CA ALA A 15 -6.88 -5.93 20.61
C ALA A 15 -6.02 -6.12 19.36
N PRO A 16 -5.42 -7.30 19.12
CA PRO A 16 -4.83 -7.55 17.82
C PRO A 16 -5.99 -7.48 16.82
N ARG A 17 -6.14 -6.33 16.15
CA ARG A 17 -6.65 -6.34 14.77
C ARG A 17 -5.85 -7.46 14.12
N ASN A 18 -6.53 -8.36 13.40
CA ASN A 18 -5.89 -9.44 12.63
C ASN A 18 -5.00 -8.84 11.52
N LEU A 19 -3.96 -8.10 11.92
CA LEU A 19 -3.02 -7.38 11.09
C LEU A 19 -2.08 -8.44 10.55
N LYS A 20 -2.24 -8.74 9.27
CA LYS A 20 -1.31 -9.60 8.57
C LYS A 20 -0.02 -8.80 8.39
N ARG A 21 1.12 -9.39 8.70
CA ARG A 21 2.42 -8.76 8.49
C ARG A 21 3.31 -9.67 7.66
N CYS A 22 3.85 -9.14 6.59
CA CYS A 22 4.79 -9.87 5.73
C CYS A 22 6.05 -9.04 5.49
N LYS A 23 7.17 -9.74 5.25
CA LYS A 23 8.45 -9.07 4.98
C LYS A 23 8.46 -8.44 3.60
N SER A 24 8.13 -9.22 2.58
CA SER A 24 8.03 -8.79 1.18
C SER A 24 7.10 -9.75 0.46
N MET A 25 6.52 -9.32 -0.65
CA MET A 25 5.67 -10.16 -1.50
C MET A 25 6.23 -10.12 -2.91
N ARG A 26 6.74 -11.25 -3.41
CA ARG A 26 7.24 -11.35 -4.78
C ARG A 26 6.60 -12.53 -5.48
N SER A 27 6.10 -12.32 -6.69
CA SER A 27 5.51 -13.37 -7.53
C SER A 27 5.65 -13.03 -9.01
N GLU A 28 5.80 -14.02 -9.88
CA GLU A 28 5.70 -13.85 -11.34
C GLU A 28 4.23 -13.73 -11.79
N GLU A 29 3.30 -14.06 -10.91
CA GLU A 29 1.86 -13.95 -11.13
C GLU A 29 1.27 -12.74 -10.41
N GLU A 30 -0.05 -12.59 -10.52
CA GLU A 30 -0.78 -11.50 -9.89
C GLU A 30 -0.73 -11.61 -8.36
N ILE A 31 -0.47 -10.49 -7.69
CA ILE A 31 -0.47 -10.40 -6.23
C ILE A 31 -1.77 -9.78 -5.76
N ASN A 32 -2.49 -10.48 -4.89
CA ASN A 32 -3.69 -9.98 -4.23
C ASN A 32 -3.41 -9.82 -2.73
N ALA A 33 -3.44 -8.57 -2.26
CA ALA A 33 -3.19 -8.23 -0.87
C ALA A 33 -4.43 -7.57 -0.26
N GLN A 34 -4.95 -8.16 0.81
CA GLN A 34 -6.14 -7.69 1.51
C GLN A 34 -5.81 -7.27 2.94
N GLY A 35 -6.18 -6.04 3.26
CA GLY A 35 -5.98 -5.40 4.54
C GLY A 35 -6.91 -5.90 5.64
N PRO A 36 -6.57 -5.67 6.93
CA PRO A 36 -5.41 -4.89 7.39
C PRO A 36 -4.08 -5.64 7.19
N LEU A 37 -3.16 -5.05 6.43
CA LEU A 37 -1.87 -5.65 6.01
C LEU A 37 -0.71 -4.66 6.15
N GLU A 38 0.38 -5.08 6.79
CA GLU A 38 1.65 -4.35 6.83
C GLU A 38 2.75 -5.14 6.09
N VAL A 39 3.33 -4.54 5.06
CA VAL A 39 4.47 -5.07 4.31
C VAL A 39 5.70 -4.25 4.66
N THR A 40 6.67 -4.86 5.35
CA THR A 40 7.86 -4.12 5.81
C THR A 40 8.91 -3.88 4.73
N GLY A 41 8.78 -4.56 3.60
CA GLY A 41 9.64 -4.47 2.42
C GLY A 41 8.81 -4.20 1.18
N SER A 42 9.22 -4.72 0.03
CA SER A 42 8.60 -4.42 -1.25
C SER A 42 7.55 -5.44 -1.69
N ILE A 43 6.64 -5.00 -2.56
CA ILE A 43 5.71 -5.84 -3.32
C ILE A 43 6.16 -5.79 -4.78
N GLU A 44 6.44 -6.95 -5.37
CA GLU A 44 6.93 -7.06 -6.75
C GLU A 44 6.14 -8.14 -7.49
N SER A 45 5.46 -7.77 -8.58
CA SER A 45 4.69 -8.71 -9.41
C SER A 45 5.13 -8.69 -10.87
N GLY A 46 5.34 -9.89 -11.45
CA GLY A 46 5.49 -10.12 -12.89
C GLY A 46 4.20 -9.87 -13.70
N ARG A 47 3.07 -9.69 -13.02
CA ARG A 47 1.77 -9.29 -13.58
C ARG A 47 1.24 -8.09 -12.79
N GLY A 48 -0.02 -8.14 -12.34
CA GLY A 48 -0.66 -7.06 -11.60
C GLY A 48 -0.52 -7.16 -10.09
N VAL A 49 -0.81 -6.05 -9.42
CA VAL A 49 -0.94 -5.98 -7.97
C VAL A 49 -2.31 -5.41 -7.63
N ASN A 50 -3.10 -6.14 -6.85
CA ASN A 50 -4.37 -5.68 -6.32
C ASN A 50 -4.27 -5.52 -4.81
N LEU A 51 -4.43 -4.30 -4.32
CA LEU A 51 -4.44 -3.94 -2.92
C LEU A 51 -5.85 -3.52 -2.53
N GLN A 52 -6.41 -4.13 -1.48
CA GLN A 52 -7.76 -3.84 -1.01
C GLN A 52 -7.80 -3.66 0.51
N GLY A 53 -8.53 -2.65 0.99
CA GLY A 53 -8.67 -2.32 2.40
C GLY A 53 -7.53 -1.44 2.90
N ASP A 54 -7.13 -1.63 4.17
CA ASP A 54 -6.03 -0.88 4.77
C ASP A 54 -4.69 -1.60 4.55
N VAL A 55 -3.84 -1.08 3.66
CA VAL A 55 -2.53 -1.67 3.35
C VAL A 55 -1.42 -0.64 3.53
N SER A 56 -0.40 -1.00 4.29
CA SER A 56 0.80 -0.20 4.50
C SER A 56 2.02 -0.92 3.97
N VAL A 57 2.75 -0.30 3.05
CA VAL A 57 3.98 -0.84 2.43
C VAL A 57 5.13 0.11 2.75
N ARG A 58 6.19 -0.41 3.36
CA ARG A 58 7.39 0.39 3.65
C ARG A 58 8.38 0.44 2.49
N GLY A 59 8.44 -0.61 1.68
CA GLY A 59 9.27 -0.65 0.48
C GLY A 59 8.54 -0.11 -0.74
N ASN A 60 8.98 -0.58 -1.90
CA ASN A 60 8.40 -0.21 -3.19
C ASN A 60 7.23 -1.13 -3.56
N ILE A 61 6.35 -0.65 -4.44
CA ILE A 61 5.33 -1.45 -5.10
C ILE A 61 5.62 -1.41 -6.60
N ASP A 62 6.16 -2.50 -7.14
CA ASP A 62 6.51 -2.64 -8.56
C ASP A 62 5.62 -3.70 -9.22
N ALA A 63 4.93 -3.33 -10.30
CA ALA A 63 4.11 -4.24 -11.10
C ALA A 63 4.42 -4.09 -12.59
N TYR A 64 4.70 -5.19 -13.28
CA TYR A 64 4.79 -5.21 -14.74
C TYR A 64 3.43 -5.03 -15.43
N GLY A 65 2.34 -5.40 -14.74
CA GLY A 65 0.96 -5.19 -15.16
C GLY A 65 0.33 -3.97 -14.50
N ASN A 66 -0.97 -4.08 -14.23
CA ASN A 66 -1.75 -3.02 -13.60
C ASN A 66 -1.58 -3.03 -12.08
N ILE A 67 -1.66 -1.85 -11.46
CA ILE A 67 -1.84 -1.71 -10.01
C ILE A 67 -3.26 -1.24 -9.75
N THR A 68 -4.01 -2.00 -8.96
CA THR A 68 -5.33 -1.60 -8.46
C THR A 68 -5.24 -1.37 -6.96
N ALA A 69 -5.58 -0.17 -6.51
CA ALA A 69 -5.61 0.22 -5.10
C ALA A 69 -7.05 0.58 -4.72
N LYS A 70 -7.63 -0.17 -3.78
CA LYS A 70 -8.99 0.07 -3.26
C LYS A 70 -8.98 0.24 -1.75
N GLY A 71 -9.47 1.35 -1.23
CA GLY A 71 -9.46 1.63 0.22
C GLY A 71 -8.33 2.59 0.63
N THR A 72 -7.61 2.29 1.72
CA THR A 72 -6.58 3.17 2.29
C THR A 72 -5.20 2.53 2.10
N ILE A 73 -4.42 3.05 1.16
CA ILE A 73 -3.09 2.52 0.83
C ILE A 73 -2.02 3.55 1.17
N SER A 74 -0.98 3.15 1.90
CA SER A 74 0.19 3.98 2.15
C SER A 74 1.44 3.25 1.71
N CYS A 75 2.26 3.91 0.90
CA CYS A 75 3.55 3.44 0.43
C CYS A 75 4.64 4.45 0.85
N GLN A 76 5.69 3.97 1.52
CA GLN A 76 6.82 4.84 1.86
C GLN A 76 7.87 4.91 0.75
N GLY A 77 7.97 3.87 -0.09
CA GLY A 77 8.83 3.85 -1.26
C GLY A 77 8.08 4.22 -2.53
N GLN A 78 8.70 3.92 -3.67
CA GLN A 78 8.15 4.19 -4.99
C GLN A 78 6.99 3.24 -5.34
N ILE A 79 5.99 3.76 -6.05
CA ILE A 79 4.97 2.95 -6.73
C ILE A 79 5.22 3.02 -8.24
N LYS A 80 5.41 1.87 -8.88
CA LYS A 80 5.67 1.77 -10.32
C LYS A 80 4.78 0.73 -10.97
N ALA A 81 4.03 1.15 -11.98
CA ALA A 81 3.27 0.26 -12.85
C ALA A 81 3.67 0.46 -14.31
N TYR A 82 4.02 -0.64 -14.98
CA TYR A 82 4.16 -0.63 -16.44
C TYR A 82 2.81 -0.71 -17.15
N GLY A 83 1.77 -1.22 -16.48
CA GLY A 83 0.38 -1.11 -16.91
C GLY A 83 -0.31 0.15 -16.38
N ASN A 84 -1.62 0.03 -16.17
CA ASN A 84 -2.46 1.09 -15.63
C ASN A 84 -2.38 1.13 -14.09
N ILE A 85 -2.56 2.32 -13.52
CA ILE A 85 -2.78 2.51 -12.08
C ILE A 85 -4.24 2.92 -11.91
N LEU A 86 -4.99 2.14 -11.14
CA LEU A 86 -6.39 2.39 -10.82
C LEU A 86 -6.52 2.56 -9.31
N LEU A 87 -6.89 3.76 -8.89
CA LEU A 87 -7.14 4.10 -7.49
C LEU A 87 -8.64 4.36 -7.28
N ASP A 88 -9.21 3.70 -6.28
CA ASP A 88 -10.56 3.90 -5.75
C ASP A 88 -10.45 4.02 -4.22
N GLY A 89 -10.36 5.25 -3.71
CA GLY A 89 -10.14 5.56 -2.30
C GLY A 89 -8.97 6.51 -2.06
N TYR A 90 -8.15 6.23 -1.06
CA TYR A 90 -7.01 7.05 -0.65
C TYR A 90 -5.70 6.29 -0.88
N LEU A 91 -4.75 6.94 -1.57
CA LEU A 91 -3.39 6.44 -1.70
C LEU A 91 -2.40 7.55 -1.38
N ALA A 92 -1.46 7.26 -0.49
CA ALA A 92 -0.34 8.14 -0.20
C ALA A 92 0.99 7.45 -0.52
N CYS A 93 1.82 8.12 -1.31
CA CYS A 93 3.18 7.72 -1.65
C CYS A 93 4.15 8.82 -1.18
N ARG A 94 5.18 8.47 -0.40
CA ARG A 94 6.18 9.44 0.11
C ARG A 94 7.44 9.56 -0.74
N ASP A 95 7.40 8.98 -1.92
CA ASP A 95 8.49 9.04 -2.87
C ASP A 95 7.84 9.32 -4.22
N LYS A 96 8.10 8.48 -5.22
CA LYS A 96 7.62 8.69 -6.57
C LYS A 96 6.50 7.73 -6.96
N ILE A 97 5.53 8.21 -7.73
CA ILE A 97 4.53 7.39 -8.42
C ILE A 97 4.83 7.45 -9.92
N ILE A 98 5.13 6.30 -10.52
CA ILE A 98 5.45 6.17 -11.95
C ILE A 98 4.43 5.25 -12.61
N GLY A 99 3.73 5.77 -13.62
CA GLY A 99 2.80 4.99 -14.43
C GLY A 99 3.10 5.12 -15.91
N TYR A 100 3.33 4.00 -16.60
CA TYR A 100 3.51 4.02 -18.06
C TYR A 100 2.20 3.83 -18.83
N GLY A 101 1.15 3.36 -18.15
CA GLY A 101 -0.21 3.31 -18.69
C GLY A 101 -1.08 4.47 -18.24
N LYS A 102 -2.39 4.24 -18.22
CA LYS A 102 -3.37 5.18 -17.68
C LYS A 102 -3.28 5.25 -16.15
N LEU A 103 -3.25 6.44 -15.58
CA LEU A 103 -3.58 6.67 -14.18
C LEU A 103 -5.03 7.15 -14.08
N ARG A 104 -5.86 6.39 -13.38
CA ARG A 104 -7.21 6.80 -12.99
C ARG A 104 -7.31 6.87 -11.48
N VAL A 105 -7.67 8.04 -10.96
CA VAL A 105 -7.94 8.26 -9.54
C VAL A 105 -9.41 8.57 -9.36
N GLU A 106 -10.08 7.78 -8.53
CA GLU A 106 -11.38 8.06 -7.94
C GLU A 106 -11.17 8.18 -6.43
N GLY A 107 -11.08 9.40 -5.91
CA GLY A 107 -10.71 9.65 -4.51
C GLY A 107 -9.52 10.59 -4.36
N THR A 108 -8.56 10.25 -3.50
CA THR A 108 -7.42 11.13 -3.18
C THR A 108 -6.10 10.40 -3.43
N LEU A 109 -5.26 10.98 -4.28
CA LEU A 109 -3.88 10.56 -4.47
C LEU A 109 -2.96 11.60 -3.86
N GLU A 110 -2.07 11.20 -2.97
CA GLU A 110 -0.99 12.04 -2.45
C GLU A 110 0.34 11.41 -2.87
N GLY A 111 1.20 12.20 -3.50
CA GLY A 111 2.52 11.77 -3.95
C GLY A 111 3.49 12.94 -3.92
N ASP A 112 4.71 12.72 -3.45
CA ASP A 112 5.76 13.75 -3.48
C ASP A 112 6.19 14.04 -4.93
N GLU A 113 6.25 13.00 -5.77
CA GLU A 113 6.47 13.13 -7.21
C GLU A 113 5.55 12.21 -8.01
N LEU A 114 4.97 12.73 -9.10
CA LEU A 114 4.10 11.98 -10.01
C LEU A 114 4.60 12.08 -11.45
N GLU A 115 4.91 10.93 -12.07
CA GLU A 115 5.35 10.81 -13.45
C GLU A 115 4.46 9.81 -14.22
N ILE A 116 3.57 10.33 -15.07
CA ILE A 116 2.62 9.52 -15.86
C ILE A 116 2.87 9.72 -17.36
N TRP A 117 3.22 8.65 -18.06
CA TRP A 117 3.47 8.63 -19.51
C TRP A 117 2.25 8.24 -20.35
N GLY A 118 1.09 8.09 -19.72
CA GLY A 118 -0.18 7.80 -20.37
C GLY A 118 -1.28 8.78 -20.00
N ASN A 119 -2.53 8.33 -20.13
CA ASN A 119 -3.69 9.18 -19.83
C ASN A 119 -3.85 9.38 -18.33
N LEU A 120 -4.02 10.63 -17.91
CA LEU A 120 -4.33 10.99 -16.54
C LEU A 120 -5.82 11.35 -16.41
N ILE A 121 -6.53 10.67 -15.50
CA ILE A 121 -7.92 10.98 -15.18
C ILE A 121 -8.06 11.07 -13.65
N ILE A 122 -8.45 12.24 -13.15
CA ILE A 122 -8.67 12.47 -11.72
C ILE A 122 -10.13 12.82 -11.49
N ILE A 123 -10.79 12.04 -10.64
CA ILE A 123 -12.15 12.25 -10.13
C ILE A 123 -12.00 12.33 -8.61
N GLY A 124 -11.57 13.49 -8.14
CA GLY A 124 -11.25 13.75 -6.74
C GLY A 124 -10.04 14.66 -6.60
N PHE A 125 -9.15 14.33 -5.68
CA PHE A 125 -7.97 15.13 -5.32
C PHE A 125 -6.67 14.44 -5.74
N LEU A 126 -5.74 15.26 -6.19
CA LEU A 126 -4.35 14.92 -6.49
C LEU A 126 -3.46 16.02 -5.93
#